data_AF-A0A1C6KKH5-F1
#
_entry.id   AF-A0A1C6KKH5-F1
#
_cell.length_a   1.000
_cell.length_b   1.000
_cell.length_c   1.000
_cell.angle_alpha   90.00
_cell.angle_beta   90.00
_cell.angle_gamma   90.00
#
_symmetry.space_group_name_H-M   'P 1'
#
loop_
_entity.id
_entity.type
_entity.pdbx_description
1 polymer ?
#
loop_
_entity_poly.entity_id
_entity_poly.type
_entity_poly.pdbx_seq_one_letter_code
_entity_poly.pdbx_strand_id
1 'polypeptide(L)'
;MEDFNNIYEMYFKDVYRYILAISNDSMLAEEITQEAFLKALKNIKKFKGRCSIRVWICQIAKNSYVTYHRAKLKIRNKVLEA
;
A
#
# COMPACT_ATOMS: atom_id res chain seq x y z
N MET A 1 -10.82 -17.74 -7.26
CA MET A 1 -9.67 -16.82 -7.21
C MET A 1 -9.72 -15.77 -8.32
N GLU A 2 -10.47 -15.98 -9.41
CA GLU A 2 -10.71 -14.99 -10.49
C GLU A 2 -11.14 -13.61 -10.00
N ASP A 3 -12.00 -13.51 -8.98
CA ASP A 3 -12.50 -12.22 -8.49
C ASP A 3 -11.39 -11.27 -8.00
N PHE A 4 -10.33 -11.80 -7.39
CA PHE A 4 -9.25 -10.95 -6.89
C PHE A 4 -8.27 -10.53 -8.00
N ASN A 5 -8.06 -11.37 -9.02
CA ASN A 5 -7.27 -10.99 -10.20
C ASN A 5 -7.93 -9.80 -10.92
N ASN A 6 -9.26 -9.83 -11.07
CA ASN A 6 -10.00 -8.70 -11.65
C ASN A 6 -9.85 -7.41 -10.82
N ILE A 7 -9.89 -7.52 -9.49
CA ILE A 7 -9.63 -6.39 -8.58
C ILE A 7 -8.20 -5.85 -8.78
N TYR A 8 -7.21 -6.74 -8.90
CA TYR A 8 -5.83 -6.37 -9.14
C TYR A 8 -5.67 -5.62 -10.46
N GLU A 9 -6.13 -6.21 -11.56
CA GLU A 9 -6.03 -5.60 -12.89
C GLU A 9 -6.72 -4.24 -12.97
N MET A 10 -7.88 -4.11 -12.32
CA MET A 10 -8.67 -2.88 -12.33
C MET A 10 -8.04 -1.76 -11.49
N TYR A 11 -7.45 -2.08 -10.34
CA TYR A 11 -7.07 -1.05 -9.36
C TYR A 11 -5.57 -0.91 -9.12
N PHE A 12 -4.72 -1.80 -9.64
CA PHE A 12 -3.28 -1.73 -9.40
C PHE A 12 -2.68 -0.38 -9.81
N LYS A 13 -3.02 0.11 -11.01
CA LYS A 13 -2.53 1.40 -11.52
C LYS A 13 -2.99 2.58 -10.66
N ASP A 14 -4.24 2.54 -10.18
CA ASP A 14 -4.80 3.59 -9.34
C ASP A 14 -4.09 3.66 -7.98
N VAL A 15 -3.89 2.50 -7.34
CA VAL A 15 -3.20 2.41 -6.05
C VAL A 15 -1.72 2.79 -6.21
N TYR A 16 -1.06 2.33 -7.28
CA TYR A 16 0.31 2.72 -7.60
C TYR A 16 0.46 4.23 -7.77
N ARG A 17 -0.39 4.86 -8.58
CA ARG A 17 -0.37 6.32 -8.79
C ARG A 17 -0.61 7.08 -7.50
N TYR A 18 -1.50 6.59 -6.64
CA TYR A 18 -1.75 7.18 -5.35
C TYR A 18 -0.50 7.14 -4.45
N ILE A 19 0.19 6.00 -4.38
CA ILE A 19 1.41 5.89 -3.58
C ILE A 19 2.55 6.69 -4.19
N LEU A 20 2.72 6.65 -5.52
CA LEU A 20 3.72 7.45 -6.22
C LEU A 20 3.58 8.94 -5.90
N ALA A 21 2.36 9.46 -5.87
CA ALA A 21 2.09 10.86 -5.56
C ALA A 21 2.51 11.26 -4.13
N ILE A 22 2.49 10.33 -3.16
CA ILE A 22 2.87 10.62 -1.77
C ILE A 22 4.31 10.20 -1.43
N SER A 23 4.88 9.21 -2.13
CA SER A 23 6.24 8.73 -1.91
C SER A 23 7.28 9.54 -2.68
N ASN A 24 6.90 10.08 -3.85
CA ASN A 24 7.81 10.66 -4.85
C ASN A 24 8.99 9.73 -5.20
N ASP A 25 8.76 8.42 -5.13
CA ASP A 25 9.74 7.36 -5.37
C ASP A 25 9.00 6.20 -6.04
N SER A 26 9.36 5.93 -7.30
CA SER A 26 8.70 4.93 -8.14
C SER A 26 8.94 3.51 -7.67
N MET A 27 10.16 3.21 -7.19
CA MET A 27 10.52 1.87 -6.72
C MET A 27 9.79 1.56 -5.42
N LEU A 28 9.78 2.52 -4.49
CA LEU A 28 9.02 2.40 -3.25
C LEU A 28 7.51 2.32 -3.51
N ALA A 29 6.99 3.09 -4.48
CA ALA A 29 5.58 3.05 -4.82
C ALA A 29 5.15 1.68 -5.34
N GLU A 30 5.98 1.05 -6.17
CA GLU A 30 5.73 -0.30 -6.66
C GLU A 30 5.74 -1.32 -5.51
N GLU A 31 6.76 -1.29 -4.65
CA GLU A 31 6.90 -2.19 -3.50
C GLU A 31 5.69 -2.09 -2.55
N ILE A 32 5.33 -0.87 -2.14
CA ILE A 32 4.19 -0.64 -1.24
C ILE A 32 2.88 -1.05 -1.88
N THR A 33 2.72 -0.84 -3.20
CA THR A 33 1.50 -1.24 -3.90
C THR A 33 1.36 -2.76 -3.92
N GLN A 34 2.43 -3.48 -4.26
CA GLN A 34 2.43 -4.94 -4.23
C GLN A 34 2.12 -5.47 -2.81
N GLU A 35 2.78 -4.90 -1.79
CA GLU A 35 2.52 -5.26 -0.39
C GLU A 35 1.06 -5.01 0.01
N ALA A 36 0.46 -3.91 -0.44
CA ALA A 36 -0.92 -3.57 -0.17
C ALA A 36 -1.90 -4.58 -0.77
N PHE A 37 -1.69 -5.01 -2.02
CA PHE A 37 -2.52 -6.05 -2.64
C PHE A 37 -2.35 -7.41 -1.97
N LEU A 38 -1.14 -7.78 -1.55
CA LEU A 38 -0.90 -9.00 -0.75
C LEU A 38 -1.64 -8.96 0.59
N LYS A 39 -1.59 -7.83 1.30
CA LYS A 39 -2.34 -7.61 2.55
C LYS A 39 -3.85 -7.63 2.32
N ALA A 40 -4.32 -7.02 1.22
CA ALA A 40 -5.72 -7.01 0.83
C ALA A 40 -6.20 -8.43 0.53
N LEU A 41 -5.47 -9.23 -0.25
CA LEU A 41 -5.77 -10.62 -0.55
C LEU A 41 -5.90 -11.46 0.73
N LYS A 42 -4.95 -11.32 1.65
CA LYS A 42 -4.97 -12.02 2.95
C LYS A 42 -6.17 -11.64 3.83
N ASN A 43 -6.69 -10.44 3.69
CA ASN A 43 -7.76 -9.89 4.53
C ASN A 43 -9.07 -9.64 3.78
N ILE A 44 -9.21 -10.11 2.54
CA ILE A 44 -10.36 -9.79 1.68
C ILE A 44 -11.68 -10.24 2.32
N LYS A 45 -11.67 -11.37 3.04
CA LYS A 45 -12.83 -11.88 3.79
C LYS A 45 -13.28 -10.95 4.94
N LYS A 46 -12.41 -10.04 5.39
CA LYS A 46 -12.72 -9.03 6.44
C LYS A 46 -13.24 -7.72 5.85
N PHE A 47 -13.24 -7.56 4.53
CA PHE A 47 -13.79 -6.37 3.88
C PHE A 47 -15.31 -6.35 4.05
N LYS A 48 -15.81 -5.34 4.77
CA LYS A 48 -17.23 -5.21 5.15
C LYS A 48 -18.06 -4.38 4.15
N GLY A 49 -17.52 -4.01 3.00
CA GLY A 49 -18.24 -3.22 1.98
C GLY A 49 -18.66 -1.80 2.39
N ARG A 50 -18.11 -1.25 3.48
CA ARG A 50 -18.48 0.11 3.96
C ARG A 50 -17.92 1.24 3.09
N CYS A 51 -16.98 0.94 2.22
CA CYS A 51 -16.41 1.82 1.21
C CYS A 51 -16.14 1.01 -0.05
N SER A 52 -15.74 1.65 -1.15
CA SER A 52 -15.34 0.89 -2.35
C SER A 52 -14.05 0.10 -2.10
N ILE A 53 -13.89 -1.02 -2.79
CA ILE A 53 -12.71 -1.88 -2.66
C ILE A 53 -11.43 -1.10 -2.99
N ARG A 54 -11.48 -0.19 -3.98
CA ARG A 54 -10.38 0.71 -4.32
C ARG A 54 -9.96 1.56 -3.12
N VAL A 55 -10.91 2.22 -2.46
CA VAL A 55 -10.63 3.07 -1.29
C VAL A 55 -10.04 2.25 -0.14
N TRP A 56 -10.57 1.04 0.07
CA TRP A 56 -10.04 0.14 1.09
C TRP A 56 -8.59 -0.28 0.81
N ILE A 57 -8.25 -0.63 -0.44
CA ILE A 57 -6.87 -0.98 -0.82
C ILE A 57 -5.94 0.24 -0.72
N CYS A 58 -6.37 1.43 -1.16
CA CYS A 58 -5.59 2.66 -0.98
C CYS A 58 -5.30 2.94 0.49
N GLN A 59 -6.23 2.65 1.41
CA GLN A 59 -6.00 2.80 2.84
C GLN A 59 -4.94 1.82 3.37
N ILE A 60 -4.95 0.57 2.91
CA ILE A 60 -3.91 -0.43 3.24
C ILE A 60 -2.55 0.04 2.72
N ALA A 61 -2.49 0.54 1.48
CA ALA A 61 -1.28 1.05 0.87
C ALA A 61 -0.73 2.28 1.62
N LYS A 62 -1.57 3.26 1.95
CA LYS A 62 -1.21 4.42 2.77
C LYS A 62 -0.62 4.01 4.12
N ASN A 63 -1.27 3.07 4.82
CA ASN A 63 -0.80 2.60 6.11
C ASN A 63 0.56 1.90 6.00
N SER A 64 0.78 1.14 4.92
CA SER A 64 2.04 0.47 4.63
C SER A 64 3.15 1.50 4.38
N TYR A 65 2.89 2.52 3.55
CA TYR A 65 3.81 3.63 3.30
C TYR A 65 4.18 4.38 4.60
N VAL A 66 3.18 4.75 5.41
CA VAL A 66 3.42 5.45 6.69
C VAL A 66 4.28 4.61 7.64
N THR A 67 4.08 3.29 7.65
CA THR A 67 4.87 2.36 8.47
C THR A 67 6.32 2.31 8.00
N TYR A 68 6.54 2.16 6.69
CA TYR A 68 7.87 2.24 6.08
C TYR A 68 8.56 3.57 6.41
N HIS A 69 7.87 4.69 6.19
CA HIS A 69 8.42 6.03 6.40
C HIS A 69 8.82 6.26 7.87
N ARG A 70 8.00 5.82 8.83
CA ARG A 70 8.33 5.88 10.27
C ARG A 70 9.56 5.04 10.61
N ALA A 71 9.67 3.84 10.04
CA ALA A 71 10.85 2.99 10.25
C ALA A 71 12.13 3.64 9.70
N LYS A 72 12.05 4.21 8.49
CA LYS A 72 13.16 4.94 7.86
C LYS A 72 13.64 6.12 8.71
N LEU A 73 12.72 6.92 9.26
CA LEU A 73 13.06 8.03 10.16
C LEU A 73 13.75 7.56 11.45
N LYS A 74 13.27 6.46 12.06
CA LYS A 74 13.90 5.90 13.26
C LYS A 74 15.34 5.44 13.01
N ILE A 75 15.58 4.76 11.89
CA ILE A 75 16.93 4.33 11.50
C ILE A 75 17.82 5.54 11.26
N ARG A 76 17.34 6.53 10.50
CA ARG A 76 18.10 7.76 10.25
C ARG A 76 18.50 8.47 11.54
N ASN A 77 17.59 8.63 12.49
CA ASN A 77 17.89 9.30 13.75
C ASN A 77 18.92 8.52 14.58
N LYS A 78 18.82 7.19 14.63
CA LYS A 78 19.82 6.35 15.31
C LYS A 78 21.22 6.45 14.68
N VAL A 79 21.29 6.59 13.35
CA VAL A 79 22.57 6.76 12.65
C VAL A 79 23.17 8.15 12.90
N LEU A 80 22.35 9.18 13.08
CA LEU A 80 22.83 10.55 13.39
C LEU A 80 23.28 10.71 14.86
N GLU A 81 22.77 9.86 15.77
CA GLU A 81 23.13 9.85 17.19
C GLU A 81 24.33 8.94 17.50
N ALA A 82 24.84 8.18 16.52
CA ALA A 82 25.96 7.25 16.63
C ALA A 82 27.26 7.84 16.05
#